data_AF-A0A553ANB8-F1
#
_entry.id   AF-A0A553ANB8-F1
#
_cell.length_a   1.000
_cell.length_b   1.000
_cell.length_c   1.000
_cell.angle_alpha   90.00
_cell.angle_beta   90.00
_cell.angle_gamma   90.00
#
_symmetry.space_group_name_H-M   'P 1'
#
loop_
_entity.id
_entity.type
_entity.pdbx_description
1 polymer ?
#
loop_
_entity_poly.entity_id
_entity_poly.type
_entity_poly.pdbx_seq_one_letter_code
_entity_poly.pdbx_strand_id
1 'polypeptide(L)'
;MKTLLTGMFTPQPGDLVLARVEQIGNHTKLELTDGRRALMFPGDEIVVCYGNRYAPDQFESTVPVDMSPCDLVAAGGIASREMTRHQRMKTPTQIVPLGLVGDASGRRLNVMDFRVQASEHVPELPAVLALGTSMNAGKTLTATSMVRGFKRVGLKVAALKITGTGAGGDMWIVRDAGADISLDFTDAGYASTYLVSIPEIEALTYRLMNYAAAQGAQVAVIEIADGLHQLETSQLIRSSRILDLAVGTMFASYDAMGAARGVQELLDAGHHVLGLSGQLGRAPLGVREAEAATGMRVYSPWEIQDGALIPLVRERAAARLEQTGGKNPCLRNLAGAVVPGTMALGNLLPLLGSGRAIGPRSNAATLARTVLTLAAQTVMQAEADHLCGVGPGNKGGKRRDWRNGSHLVEWFTEIGRIDLQMPRLKKSKYEPKFIAKAEVPADRLQAILATDTDELPAAVTALLSSLTRTRVSSQRVGDLITDITEAIASLAPPALGVQISSPSAPVSLWPIPRSSPASATATEDDELREADLSESLLERRSA
;
A
#
# COMPACT_ATOMS: atom_id res chain seq x y z
N MET A 1 27.18 -2.34 28.29
CA MET A 1 26.85 -1.30 29.30
C MET A 1 27.55 -1.70 30.60
N LYS A 2 28.57 -0.96 31.04
CA LYS A 2 29.34 -1.29 32.26
C LYS A 2 29.59 -0.13 33.21
N THR A 3 29.49 1.10 32.73
CA THR A 3 29.71 2.31 33.55
C THR A 3 28.56 3.31 33.34
N LEU A 4 28.36 4.19 34.32
CA LEU A 4 27.46 5.33 34.23
C LEU A 4 28.31 6.60 34.35
N LEU A 5 28.29 7.43 33.32
CA LEU A 5 29.06 8.66 33.23
C LEU A 5 28.21 9.81 33.76
N THR A 6 28.58 10.32 34.93
CA THR A 6 27.91 11.44 35.61
C THR A 6 28.75 12.70 35.51
N GLY A 7 28.13 13.86 35.23
CA GLY A 7 28.84 15.13 35.11
C GLY A 7 28.18 16.04 34.08
N MET A 8 28.87 17.14 33.73
CA MET A 8 28.41 18.05 32.69
C MET A 8 28.79 17.49 31.32
N PHE A 9 27.83 16.85 30.66
CA PHE A 9 27.95 16.39 29.28
C PHE A 9 26.98 17.17 28.39
N THR A 10 27.39 17.40 27.15
CA THR A 10 26.49 17.76 26.05
C THR A 10 26.11 16.48 25.32
N PRO A 11 24.85 16.04 25.39
CA PRO A 11 24.37 14.86 24.67
C PRO A 11 24.61 14.96 23.17
N GLN A 12 24.89 13.82 22.54
CA GLN A 12 24.93 13.69 21.08
C GLN A 12 23.81 12.76 20.61
N PRO A 13 23.28 12.94 19.38
CA PRO A 13 22.39 11.96 18.77
C PRO A 13 22.98 10.54 18.84
N GLY A 14 22.18 9.58 19.31
CA GLY A 14 22.56 8.20 19.53
C GLY A 14 23.19 7.90 20.89
N ASP A 15 23.56 8.89 21.72
CA ASP A 15 24.15 8.61 23.03
C ASP A 15 23.14 7.86 23.91
N LEU A 16 23.56 6.72 24.46
CA LEU A 16 22.74 5.95 25.39
C LEU A 16 22.72 6.63 26.76
N VAL A 17 21.54 6.74 27.36
CA VAL A 17 21.32 7.42 28.64
C VAL A 17 20.47 6.55 29.56
N LEU A 18 20.91 6.43 30.80
CA LEU A 18 20.07 5.93 31.89
C LEU A 18 19.26 7.11 32.41
N ALA A 19 17.94 6.99 32.43
CA ALA A 19 17.05 8.03 32.91
C ALA A 19 16.01 7.45 33.87
N ARG A 20 15.56 8.26 34.83
CA ARG A 20 14.42 7.93 35.68
C ARG A 20 13.15 8.54 35.10
N VAL A 21 12.07 7.78 35.07
CA VAL A 21 10.74 8.27 34.72
C VAL A 21 10.23 9.14 35.86
N GLU A 22 10.00 10.42 35.60
CA GLU A 22 9.52 11.36 36.63
C GLU A 22 8.00 11.47 36.61
N GLN A 23 7.42 11.62 35.40
CA GLN A 23 5.98 11.73 35.22
C GLN A 23 5.53 11.08 33.91
N ILE A 24 4.53 10.21 34.01
CA ILE A 24 3.90 9.59 32.83
C ILE A 24 3.04 10.61 32.08
N GLY A 25 3.28 10.70 30.77
CA GLY A 25 2.53 11.49 29.82
C GLY A 25 2.02 10.63 28.67
N ASN A 26 2.29 11.05 27.43
CA ASN A 26 1.79 10.38 26.22
C ASN A 26 2.32 8.95 26.06
N HIS A 27 3.64 8.76 26.13
CA HIS A 27 4.25 7.44 25.99
C HIS A 27 4.22 6.73 27.34
N THR A 28 3.17 5.95 27.58
CA THR A 28 3.00 5.16 28.82
C THR A 28 3.72 3.82 28.78
N LYS A 29 4.20 3.41 27.60
CA LYS A 29 4.93 2.17 27.36
C LYS A 29 6.24 2.44 26.65
N LEU A 30 7.26 1.64 26.97
CA LEU A 30 8.56 1.60 26.29
C LEU A 30 8.74 0.24 25.61
N GLU A 31 9.24 0.26 24.39
CA GLU A 31 9.61 -0.95 23.66
C GLU A 31 10.90 -1.56 24.23
N LEU A 32 10.84 -2.85 24.56
CA LEU A 32 11.98 -3.63 25.00
C LEU A 32 12.71 -4.26 23.80
N THR A 33 13.89 -4.83 24.05
CA THR A 33 14.73 -5.48 23.03
C THR A 33 14.09 -6.67 22.34
N ASP A 34 13.03 -7.24 22.92
CA ASP A 34 12.24 -8.34 22.36
C ASP A 34 10.98 -7.84 21.60
N GLY A 35 10.81 -6.53 21.45
CA GLY A 35 9.63 -5.90 20.85
C GLY A 35 8.44 -5.77 21.80
N ARG A 36 8.51 -6.28 23.04
CA ARG A 36 7.43 -6.14 24.02
C ARG A 36 7.34 -4.68 24.47
N ARG A 37 6.12 -4.12 24.45
CA ARG A 37 5.84 -2.78 24.98
C ARG A 37 5.53 -2.84 26.47
N ALA A 38 6.53 -2.60 27.32
CA ALA A 38 6.40 -2.60 28.77
C ALA A 38 5.76 -1.32 29.28
N LEU A 39 4.79 -1.42 30.20
CA LEU A 39 4.27 -0.27 30.93
C LEU A 39 5.36 0.33 31.82
N MET A 40 5.42 1.66 31.85
CA MET A 40 6.31 2.42 32.74
C MET A 40 5.54 3.04 33.90
N PHE A 41 6.22 3.20 35.02
CA PHE A 41 5.72 3.87 36.22
C PHE A 41 6.70 4.97 36.66
N PRO A 42 6.21 6.04 37.33
CA PRO A 42 7.10 7.00 37.98
C PRO A 42 8.08 6.31 38.94
N GLY A 43 9.34 6.69 38.86
CA GLY A 43 10.44 6.07 39.61
C GLY A 43 11.18 4.96 38.85
N ASP A 44 10.62 4.41 37.76
CA ASP A 44 11.31 3.41 36.95
C ASP A 44 12.59 3.99 36.33
N GLU A 45 13.64 3.18 36.30
CA GLU A 45 14.87 3.48 35.55
C GLU A 45 14.84 2.81 34.18
N ILE A 46 15.06 3.59 33.14
CA ILE A 46 15.01 3.15 31.74
C ILE A 46 16.31 3.50 31.03
N VAL A 47 16.71 2.65 30.08
CA VAL A 47 17.78 2.96 29.13
C VAL A 47 17.16 3.33 27.80
N VAL A 48 17.46 4.55 27.35
CA VAL A 48 17.00 5.13 26.09
C VAL A 48 18.17 5.79 25.39
N CYS A 49 17.97 6.36 24.20
CA CYS A 49 19.01 7.12 23.51
C CYS A 49 18.56 8.54 23.22
N TYR A 50 19.51 9.48 23.16
CA TYR A 50 19.23 10.83 22.70
C TYR A 50 18.99 10.85 21.19
N GLY A 51 17.99 11.56 20.71
CA GLY A 51 17.74 11.70 19.27
C GLY A 51 16.76 12.80 18.91
N ASN A 52 16.90 13.40 17.74
CA ASN A 52 15.92 14.35 17.22
C ASN A 52 14.68 13.61 16.72
N ARG A 53 13.49 14.21 16.82
CA ARG A 53 12.27 13.63 16.29
C ARG A 53 11.51 14.63 15.43
N TYR A 54 11.07 14.15 14.26
CA TYR A 54 10.10 14.84 13.42
C TYR A 54 8.91 13.90 13.20
N ALA A 55 7.76 14.24 13.79
CA ALA A 55 6.52 13.50 13.63
C ALA A 55 5.33 14.48 13.65
N PRO A 56 4.82 14.92 12.49
CA PRO A 56 3.79 15.97 12.41
C PRO A 56 2.53 15.69 13.23
N ASP A 57 2.08 14.43 13.28
CA ASP A 57 0.89 14.04 14.06
C ASP A 57 1.22 13.75 15.53
N GLN A 58 2.46 13.95 15.96
CA GLN A 58 2.94 13.68 17.32
C GLN A 58 3.81 14.83 17.88
N PHE A 59 5.14 14.66 17.91
CA PHE A 59 6.08 15.60 18.52
C PHE A 59 7.20 15.96 17.53
N GLU A 60 7.59 17.22 17.55
CA GLU A 60 8.86 17.72 17.05
C GLU A 60 9.78 17.98 18.24
N SER A 61 11.01 17.48 18.19
CA SER A 61 11.95 17.60 19.30
C SER A 61 13.42 17.54 18.86
N THR A 62 14.30 18.09 19.69
CA THR A 62 15.74 18.14 19.43
C THR A 62 16.54 17.66 20.62
N VAL A 63 17.73 17.13 20.36
CA VAL A 63 18.67 16.73 21.41
C VAL A 63 19.04 17.96 22.26
N PRO A 64 18.91 17.90 23.60
CA PRO A 64 19.21 19.05 24.46
C PRO A 64 20.72 19.34 24.50
N VAL A 65 21.06 20.56 24.90
CA VAL A 65 22.46 21.04 24.98
C VAL A 65 23.21 20.54 26.24
N ASP A 66 22.48 19.95 27.17
CA ASP A 66 22.96 19.46 28.46
C ASP A 66 22.14 18.24 28.94
N MET A 67 22.52 17.68 30.09
CA MET A 67 21.86 16.54 30.74
C MET A 67 20.65 16.95 31.62
N SER A 68 20.06 18.13 31.40
CA SER A 68 18.86 18.55 32.15
C SER A 68 17.67 17.62 31.89
N PRO A 69 16.63 17.63 32.75
CA PRO A 69 15.40 16.88 32.52
C PRO A 69 14.85 17.10 31.11
N CYS A 70 14.36 16.03 30.50
CA CYS A 70 13.89 16.02 29.13
C CYS A 70 12.70 15.06 28.97
N ASP A 71 12.33 14.80 27.72
CA ASP A 71 11.09 14.13 27.35
C ASP A 71 11.36 12.82 26.62
N LEU A 72 10.58 11.79 26.97
CA LEU A 72 10.46 10.58 26.16
C LEU A 72 9.48 10.85 25.01
N VAL A 73 10.06 11.21 23.87
CA VAL A 73 9.31 11.64 22.70
C VAL A 73 8.96 10.50 21.76
N ALA A 74 9.47 9.28 21.93
CA ALA A 74 9.05 8.12 21.15
C ALA A 74 9.11 6.84 21.98
N ALA A 75 8.12 5.96 21.79
CA ALA A 75 8.05 4.68 22.51
C ALA A 75 9.21 3.71 22.20
N GLY A 76 9.93 3.92 21.09
CA GLY A 76 11.17 3.20 20.77
C GLY A 76 12.39 3.66 21.58
N GLY A 77 12.21 4.57 22.54
CA GLY A 77 13.26 5.00 23.46
C GLY A 77 14.06 6.20 23.00
N ILE A 78 13.38 7.28 22.59
CA ILE A 78 14.04 8.54 22.21
C ILE A 78 13.86 9.60 23.30
N ALA A 79 14.98 10.01 23.91
CA ALA A 79 15.09 11.12 24.83
C ALA A 79 15.45 12.42 24.07
N SER A 80 14.69 13.48 24.29
CA SER A 80 14.94 14.80 23.67
C SER A 80 14.13 15.88 24.35
N ARG A 81 14.29 17.16 23.96
CA ARG A 81 13.43 18.25 24.44
C ARG A 81 12.32 18.52 23.42
N GLU A 82 11.07 18.45 23.85
CA GLU A 82 9.92 18.87 23.02
C GLU A 82 10.10 20.32 22.56
N MET A 83 9.92 20.55 21.25
CA MET A 83 9.85 21.88 20.65
C MET A 83 8.41 22.24 20.32
N THR A 84 7.73 21.32 19.62
CA THR A 84 6.35 21.48 19.17
C THR A 84 5.61 20.17 19.33
N ARG A 85 4.30 20.24 19.59
CA ARG A 85 3.43 19.08 19.74
C ARG A 85 2.13 19.27 18.98
N HIS A 86 1.67 18.21 18.31
CA HIS A 86 0.35 18.19 17.68
C HIS A 86 -0.76 18.35 18.73
N GLN A 87 -1.80 19.16 18.43
CA GLN A 87 -2.81 19.59 19.42
C GLN A 87 -3.55 18.44 20.12
N ARG A 88 -3.73 17.31 19.43
CA ARG A 88 -4.40 16.10 19.97
C ARG A 88 -3.55 15.32 21.00
N MET A 89 -2.26 15.62 21.10
CA MET A 89 -1.33 14.83 21.89
C MET A 89 -1.22 15.33 23.32
N LYS A 90 -1.19 14.39 24.27
CA LYS A 90 -0.83 14.67 25.66
C LYS A 90 0.62 15.13 25.75
N THR A 91 0.97 15.83 26.82
CA THR A 91 2.38 16.14 27.12
C THR A 91 3.21 14.85 27.14
N PRO A 92 4.47 14.87 26.71
CA PRO A 92 5.30 13.69 26.66
C PRO A 92 5.60 13.21 28.09
N THR A 93 6.02 11.95 28.20
CA THR A 93 6.48 11.39 29.46
C THR A 93 7.78 12.07 29.84
N GLN A 94 7.84 12.66 31.04
CA GLN A 94 9.03 13.37 31.51
C GLN A 94 10.01 12.40 32.14
N ILE A 95 11.29 12.57 31.79
CA ILE A 95 12.39 11.74 32.25
C ILE A 95 13.53 12.61 32.74
N VAL A 96 14.23 12.14 33.77
CA VAL A 96 15.40 12.81 34.34
C VAL A 96 16.63 11.97 34.02
N PRO A 97 17.55 12.45 33.16
CA PRO A 97 18.82 11.77 32.90
C PRO A 97 19.62 11.59 34.20
N LEU A 98 20.05 10.35 34.47
CA LEU A 98 20.93 10.01 35.59
C LEU A 98 22.40 9.98 35.18
N GLY A 99 22.68 9.66 33.91
CA GLY A 99 24.02 9.67 33.33
C GLY A 99 24.07 8.99 31.97
N LEU A 100 25.13 9.24 31.21
CA LEU A 100 25.37 8.54 29.94
C LEU A 100 25.86 7.12 30.22
N VAL A 101 25.42 6.17 29.41
CA VAL A 101 25.86 4.77 29.54
C VAL A 101 27.21 4.61 28.86
N GLY A 102 28.18 4.04 29.58
CA GLY A 102 29.54 3.80 29.08
C GLY A 102 29.92 2.32 29.00
N ASP A 103 30.99 2.06 28.25
CA ASP A 103 31.68 0.77 28.21
C ASP A 103 32.59 0.57 29.44
N ALA A 104 33.35 -0.53 29.46
CA ALA A 104 34.23 -0.87 30.57
C ALA A 104 35.40 0.11 30.77
N SER A 105 35.74 0.89 29.75
CA SER A 105 36.81 1.90 29.77
C SER A 105 36.31 3.30 30.14
N GLY A 106 35.00 3.46 30.38
CA GLY A 106 34.39 4.76 30.64
C GLY A 106 34.16 5.60 29.37
N ARG A 107 34.27 5.00 28.18
CA ARG A 107 33.87 5.65 26.93
C ARG A 107 32.35 5.56 26.79
N ARG A 108 31.70 6.68 26.44
CA ARG A 108 30.24 6.71 26.19
C ARG A 108 29.87 5.72 25.08
N LEU A 109 28.74 5.05 25.22
CA LEU A 109 28.16 4.19 24.20
C LEU A 109 27.16 4.99 23.34
N ASN A 110 27.23 4.78 22.04
CA ASN A 110 26.34 5.41 21.07
C ASN A 110 25.71 4.33 20.17
N VAL A 111 24.48 4.54 19.68
CA VAL A 111 23.81 3.65 18.70
C VAL A 111 24.73 3.37 17.50
N MET A 112 25.52 4.36 17.07
CA MET A 112 26.51 4.23 15.99
C MET A 112 27.57 3.14 16.23
N ASP A 113 27.91 2.85 17.49
CA ASP A 113 28.86 1.79 17.85
C ASP A 113 28.34 0.39 17.49
N PHE A 114 27.00 0.22 17.37
CA PHE A 114 26.33 -1.07 17.16
C PHE A 114 25.86 -1.28 15.72
N ARG A 115 26.18 -0.36 14.81
CA ARG A 115 25.78 -0.46 13.40
C ARG A 115 26.31 -1.72 12.72
N VAL A 116 25.57 -2.19 11.71
CA VAL A 116 26.02 -3.26 10.84
C VAL A 116 27.32 -2.89 10.11
N GLN A 117 28.21 -3.88 9.98
CA GLN A 117 29.50 -3.72 9.32
C GLN A 117 29.37 -4.13 7.85
N ALA A 118 29.25 -3.13 6.97
CA ALA A 118 29.19 -3.32 5.52
C ALA A 118 29.76 -2.10 4.81
N SER A 119 30.09 -2.28 3.53
CA SER A 119 30.62 -1.24 2.67
C SER A 119 29.57 -0.17 2.33
N GLU A 120 30.01 1.06 2.09
CA GLU A 120 29.19 2.18 1.61
C GLU A 120 29.43 2.48 0.11
N HIS A 121 29.96 1.51 -0.65
CA HIS A 121 30.01 1.58 -2.11
C HIS A 121 28.63 1.36 -2.73
N VAL A 122 28.46 1.73 -3.99
CA VAL A 122 27.20 1.57 -4.74
C VAL A 122 26.75 0.09 -4.70
N PRO A 123 25.57 -0.22 -4.15
CA PRO A 123 25.10 -1.59 -4.04
C PRO A 123 24.66 -2.16 -5.40
N GLU A 124 24.87 -3.47 -5.59
CA GLU A 124 24.33 -4.20 -6.75
C GLU A 124 22.85 -4.62 -6.55
N LEU A 125 22.36 -4.58 -5.30
CA LEU A 125 20.99 -4.98 -4.95
C LEU A 125 19.97 -3.98 -5.53
N PRO A 126 19.07 -4.37 -6.45
CA PRO A 126 18.03 -3.48 -6.94
C PRO A 126 16.96 -3.23 -5.89
N ALA A 127 16.35 -2.05 -5.91
CA ALA A 127 15.34 -1.64 -4.96
C ALA A 127 13.99 -1.30 -5.61
N VAL A 128 12.89 -1.52 -4.89
CA VAL A 128 11.60 -0.88 -5.15
C VAL A 128 11.28 0.05 -3.98
N LEU A 129 11.01 1.32 -4.28
CA LEU A 129 10.77 2.33 -3.26
C LEU A 129 9.29 2.39 -2.87
N ALA A 130 9.01 2.63 -1.59
CA ALA A 130 7.70 2.97 -1.05
C ALA A 130 7.77 4.40 -0.47
N LEU A 131 7.11 5.33 -1.14
CA LEU A 131 7.01 6.74 -0.78
C LEU A 131 5.53 7.10 -0.55
N GLY A 132 5.25 8.25 0.05
CA GLY A 132 3.86 8.63 0.29
C GLY A 132 3.65 10.10 0.60
N THR A 133 2.38 10.51 0.65
CA THR A 133 1.98 11.91 0.88
C THR A 133 2.40 12.43 2.26
N SER A 134 2.32 11.57 3.29
CA SER A 134 2.55 11.93 4.69
C SER A 134 2.72 10.69 5.57
N MET A 135 2.92 10.91 6.88
CA MET A 135 2.85 9.86 7.89
C MET A 135 1.48 9.19 7.80
N ASN A 136 1.40 7.87 7.99
CA ASN A 136 0.14 7.12 8.00
C ASN A 136 -0.60 7.00 6.63
N ALA A 137 -0.01 7.47 5.52
CA ALA A 137 -0.58 7.31 4.16
C ALA A 137 -0.68 5.84 3.69
N GLY A 138 -0.05 4.91 4.41
CA GLY A 138 -0.03 3.48 4.09
C GLY A 138 1.27 3.01 3.43
N LYS A 139 2.38 3.75 3.60
CA LYS A 139 3.73 3.39 3.10
C LYS A 139 4.16 2.01 3.61
N THR A 140 4.12 1.80 4.93
CA THR A 140 4.53 0.54 5.57
C THR A 140 3.69 -0.65 5.14
N LEU A 141 2.37 -0.50 5.02
CA LEU A 141 1.52 -1.58 4.49
C LEU A 141 1.79 -1.86 3.01
N THR A 142 2.11 -0.83 2.23
CA THR A 142 2.51 -0.98 0.81
C THR A 142 3.85 -1.71 0.70
N ALA A 143 4.85 -1.34 1.50
CA ALA A 143 6.13 -2.03 1.59
C ALA A 143 5.97 -3.50 2.02
N THR A 144 5.21 -3.73 3.09
CA THR A 144 4.82 -5.07 3.58
C THR A 144 4.18 -5.92 2.48
N SER A 145 3.29 -5.31 1.70
CA SER A 145 2.60 -6.00 0.61
C SER A 145 3.54 -6.36 -0.53
N MET A 146 4.50 -5.48 -0.87
CA MET A 146 5.54 -5.78 -1.85
C MET A 146 6.46 -6.92 -1.39
N VAL A 147 6.84 -6.94 -0.11
CA VAL A 147 7.61 -8.05 0.47
C VAL A 147 6.89 -9.37 0.22
N ARG A 148 5.61 -9.49 0.59
CA ARG A 148 4.79 -10.68 0.33
C ARG A 148 4.75 -11.06 -1.15
N GLY A 149 4.54 -10.10 -2.04
CA GLY A 149 4.53 -10.32 -3.48
C GLY A 149 5.85 -10.90 -4.02
N PHE A 150 6.99 -10.36 -3.57
CA PHE A 150 8.31 -10.89 -3.95
C PHE A 150 8.60 -12.27 -3.34
N LYS A 151 8.19 -12.51 -2.09
CA LYS A 151 8.35 -13.82 -1.44
C LYS A 151 7.56 -14.91 -2.18
N ARG A 152 6.39 -14.59 -2.73
CA ARG A 152 5.59 -15.54 -3.53
C ARG A 152 6.29 -16.02 -4.79
N VAL A 153 7.13 -15.19 -5.40
CA VAL A 153 7.93 -15.60 -6.57
C VAL A 153 9.28 -16.20 -6.19
N GLY A 154 9.45 -16.59 -4.92
CA GLY A 154 10.63 -17.29 -4.41
C GLY A 154 11.87 -16.41 -4.23
N LEU A 155 11.73 -15.09 -4.30
CA LEU A 155 12.87 -14.19 -4.09
C LEU A 155 13.23 -14.08 -2.61
N LYS A 156 14.53 -13.84 -2.35
CA LYS A 156 15.02 -13.37 -1.06
C LYS A 156 14.91 -11.85 -0.99
N VAL A 157 14.20 -11.35 0.01
CA VAL A 157 13.77 -9.95 0.09
C VAL A 157 14.37 -9.29 1.31
N ALA A 158 14.99 -8.13 1.10
CA ALA A 158 15.34 -7.20 2.15
C ALA A 158 14.24 -6.14 2.29
N ALA A 159 13.69 -5.96 3.48
CA ALA A 159 12.81 -4.84 3.81
C ALA A 159 13.64 -3.81 4.57
N LEU A 160 13.79 -2.62 4.00
CA LEU A 160 14.61 -1.54 4.53
C LEU A 160 13.75 -0.31 4.83
N LYS A 161 13.97 0.33 5.97
CA LYS A 161 13.44 1.67 6.26
C LYS A 161 14.59 2.64 6.49
N ILE A 162 14.85 3.51 5.52
CA ILE A 162 16.09 4.31 5.51
C ILE A 162 15.95 5.68 6.19
N THR A 163 14.74 6.07 6.56
CA THR A 163 14.45 7.31 7.28
C THR A 163 13.34 7.12 8.30
N GLY A 164 13.33 7.95 9.34
CA GLY A 164 12.32 7.96 10.39
C GLY A 164 12.91 8.14 11.79
N THR A 165 12.17 7.69 12.79
CA THR A 165 12.56 7.69 14.20
C THR A 165 12.38 6.28 14.77
N GLY A 166 13.36 5.79 15.53
CA GLY A 166 13.41 4.39 15.96
C GLY A 166 12.14 3.93 16.68
N ALA A 167 11.50 2.89 16.15
CA ALA A 167 10.39 2.14 16.74
C ALA A 167 10.23 0.82 15.97
N GLY A 168 10.14 -0.31 16.66
CA GLY A 168 10.16 -1.62 16.03
C GLY A 168 8.89 -1.98 15.26
N GLY A 169 7.78 -1.28 15.49
CA GLY A 169 6.47 -1.57 14.90
C GLY A 169 6.47 -1.83 13.39
N ASP A 170 7.17 -1.00 12.63
CA ASP A 170 7.24 -1.11 11.17
C ASP A 170 8.10 -2.29 10.71
N MET A 171 9.08 -2.68 11.53
CA MET A 171 10.01 -3.78 11.25
C MET A 171 9.38 -5.14 11.55
N TRP A 172 8.53 -5.22 12.58
CA TRP A 172 7.83 -6.46 12.93
C TRP A 172 6.88 -6.92 11.82
N ILE A 173 6.10 -6.01 11.24
CA ILE A 173 5.12 -6.36 10.20
C ILE A 173 5.77 -6.84 8.90
N VAL A 174 6.90 -6.25 8.47
CA VAL A 174 7.61 -6.71 7.26
C VAL A 174 8.33 -8.05 7.49
N ARG A 175 8.75 -8.33 8.74
CA ARG A 175 9.28 -9.64 9.13
C ARG A 175 8.18 -10.70 9.04
N ASP A 176 7.00 -10.42 9.56
CA ASP A 176 5.83 -11.33 9.48
C ASP A 176 5.33 -11.51 8.04
N ALA A 177 5.54 -10.50 7.18
CA ALA A 177 5.30 -10.61 5.75
C ALA A 177 6.24 -11.62 5.06
N GLY A 178 7.36 -11.96 5.70
CA GLY A 178 8.33 -12.96 5.25
C GLY A 178 9.61 -12.37 4.69
N ALA A 179 9.94 -11.11 5.00
CA ALA A 179 11.25 -10.55 4.66
C ALA A 179 12.37 -11.43 5.23
N ASP A 180 13.37 -11.77 4.41
CA ASP A 180 14.52 -12.57 4.86
C ASP A 180 15.48 -11.72 5.69
N ILE A 181 15.56 -10.43 5.35
CA ILE A 181 16.33 -9.41 6.06
C ILE A 181 15.42 -8.20 6.29
N SER A 182 15.43 -7.68 7.51
CA SER A 182 14.62 -6.54 7.92
C SER A 182 15.53 -5.61 8.70
N LEU A 183 15.82 -4.43 8.15
CA LEU A 183 16.74 -3.45 8.75
C LEU A 183 16.20 -2.03 8.62
N ASP A 184 16.51 -1.17 9.59
CA ASP A 184 16.22 0.26 9.50
C ASP A 184 17.47 1.12 9.75
N PHE A 185 17.29 2.43 9.77
CA PHE A 185 18.37 3.39 10.04
C PHE A 185 19.02 3.19 11.42
N THR A 186 18.36 2.52 12.39
CA THR A 186 18.96 2.17 13.69
C THR A 186 20.01 1.07 13.54
N ASP A 187 19.80 0.10 12.65
CA ASP A 187 20.82 -0.89 12.28
C ASP A 187 22.02 -0.24 11.57
N ALA A 188 21.82 0.93 10.96
CA ALA A 188 22.89 1.72 10.37
C ALA A 188 23.60 2.66 11.38
N GLY A 189 23.13 2.71 12.63
CA GLY A 189 23.75 3.49 13.70
C GLY A 189 23.06 4.79 14.06
N TYR A 190 21.87 5.08 13.53
CA TYR A 190 21.17 6.33 13.74
C TYR A 190 19.91 6.12 14.61
N ALA A 191 19.75 6.88 15.69
CA ALA A 191 18.52 6.83 16.51
C ALA A 191 17.29 7.37 15.75
N SER A 192 17.53 8.32 14.85
CA SER A 192 16.56 9.01 14.01
C SER A 192 17.31 9.65 12.84
N THR A 193 16.63 9.87 11.72
CA THR A 193 17.22 10.53 10.55
C THR A 193 16.83 12.00 10.42
N TYR A 194 16.06 12.55 11.37
CA TYR A 194 15.76 13.97 11.38
C TYR A 194 17.02 14.80 11.71
N LEU A 195 17.30 15.81 10.88
CA LEU A 195 18.52 16.64 10.88
C LEU A 195 19.81 15.90 10.49
N VAL A 196 19.70 14.69 9.93
CA VAL A 196 20.85 13.97 9.33
C VAL A 196 21.02 14.45 7.89
N SER A 197 22.27 14.65 7.45
CA SER A 197 22.52 15.15 6.10
C SER A 197 22.20 14.10 5.02
N ILE A 198 21.81 14.56 3.83
CA ILE A 198 21.52 13.65 2.71
C ILE A 198 22.70 12.73 2.36
N PRO A 199 23.96 13.19 2.31
CA PRO A 199 25.11 12.30 2.06
C PRO A 199 25.24 11.17 3.09
N GLU A 200 24.90 11.42 4.35
CA GLU A 200 24.89 10.40 5.41
C GLU A 200 23.72 9.42 5.24
N ILE A 201 22.52 9.90 4.86
CA ILE A 201 21.38 9.03 4.55
C ILE A 201 21.66 8.15 3.32
N GLU A 202 22.37 8.66 2.33
CA GLU A 202 22.80 7.87 1.18
C GLU A 202 23.83 6.80 1.59
N ALA A 203 24.82 7.18 2.42
CA ALA A 203 25.85 6.26 2.92
C ALA A 203 25.25 5.13 3.77
N LEU A 204 24.33 5.48 4.70
CA LEU A 204 23.63 4.49 5.51
C LEU A 204 22.74 3.58 4.66
N THR A 205 22.08 4.11 3.62
CA THR A 205 21.29 3.31 2.69
C THR A 205 22.16 2.28 1.98
N TYR A 206 23.33 2.70 1.48
CA TYR A 206 24.26 1.80 0.81
C TYR A 206 24.80 0.73 1.77
N ARG A 207 25.13 1.09 3.01
CA ARG A 207 25.54 0.16 4.07
C ARG A 207 24.48 -0.92 4.32
N LEU A 208 23.21 -0.53 4.52
CA LEU A 208 22.12 -1.46 4.77
C LEU A 208 21.89 -2.41 3.58
N MET A 209 21.92 -1.87 2.35
CA MET A 209 21.75 -2.68 1.14
C MET A 209 22.90 -3.64 0.92
N ASN A 210 24.15 -3.21 1.13
CA ASN A 210 25.32 -4.08 1.00
C ASN A 210 25.35 -5.16 2.08
N TYR A 211 24.94 -4.82 3.32
CA TYR A 211 24.77 -5.81 4.37
C TYR A 211 23.72 -6.86 3.97
N ALA A 212 22.54 -6.42 3.51
CA ALA A 212 21.47 -7.32 3.09
C ALA A 212 21.88 -8.20 1.88
N ALA A 213 22.60 -7.62 0.91
CA ALA A 213 23.15 -8.35 -0.23
C ALA A 213 24.14 -9.43 0.22
N ALA A 214 25.01 -9.13 1.18
CA ALA A 214 25.93 -10.11 1.77
C ALA A 214 25.22 -11.26 2.49
N GLN A 215 24.00 -11.03 3.00
CA GLN A 215 23.12 -12.08 3.54
C GLN A 215 22.30 -12.82 2.46
N GLY A 216 22.51 -12.50 1.18
CA GLY A 216 21.89 -13.17 0.05
C GLY A 216 20.54 -12.61 -0.38
N ALA A 217 20.18 -11.38 0.03
CA ALA A 217 19.02 -10.70 -0.53
C ALA A 217 19.17 -10.48 -2.04
N GLN A 218 18.07 -10.62 -2.78
CA GLN A 218 18.01 -10.50 -4.24
C GLN A 218 17.26 -9.24 -4.70
N VAL A 219 16.40 -8.69 -3.85
CA VAL A 219 15.70 -7.42 -4.06
C VAL A 219 15.49 -6.71 -2.72
N ALA A 220 15.60 -5.38 -2.71
CA ALA A 220 15.24 -4.55 -1.58
C ALA A 220 13.87 -3.90 -1.80
N VAL A 221 13.05 -3.85 -0.75
CA VAL A 221 11.90 -2.97 -0.64
C VAL A 221 12.28 -1.87 0.34
N ILE A 222 12.33 -0.62 -0.12
CA ILE A 222 12.83 0.50 0.68
C ILE A 222 11.68 1.46 0.98
N GLU A 223 11.32 1.58 2.25
CA GLU A 223 10.45 2.64 2.73
C GLU A 223 11.26 3.91 3.02
N ILE A 224 10.74 5.04 2.51
CA ILE A 224 11.25 6.38 2.82
C ILE A 224 10.14 7.16 3.53
N ALA A 225 10.39 7.49 4.79
CA ALA A 225 9.62 8.43 5.59
C ALA A 225 10.24 9.85 5.54
N ASP A 226 9.51 10.94 5.79
CA ASP A 226 8.09 10.97 6.03
C ASP A 226 7.28 11.24 4.74
N GLY A 227 6.61 12.38 4.61
CA GLY A 227 5.94 12.81 3.38
C GLY A 227 6.91 13.50 2.40
N LEU A 228 6.55 13.57 1.12
CA LEU A 228 7.42 14.15 0.08
C LEU A 228 7.91 15.59 0.35
N HIS A 229 7.15 16.37 1.13
CA HIS A 229 7.50 17.76 1.47
C HIS A 229 8.30 17.90 2.78
N GLN A 230 8.54 16.80 3.49
CA GLN A 230 9.50 16.79 4.58
C GLN A 230 10.89 17.09 3.99
N LEU A 231 11.66 17.98 4.63
CA LEU A 231 12.85 18.60 4.03
C LEU A 231 13.84 17.57 3.48
N GLU A 232 14.27 16.61 4.31
CA GLU A 232 15.20 15.56 3.94
C GLU A 232 14.61 14.65 2.86
N THR A 233 13.33 14.29 2.96
CA THR A 233 12.63 13.46 1.97
C THR A 233 12.59 14.15 0.61
N SER A 234 12.28 15.44 0.57
CA SER A 234 12.19 16.24 -0.66
C SER A 234 13.52 16.32 -1.41
N GLN A 235 14.64 16.27 -0.68
CA GLN A 235 15.98 16.24 -1.25
C GLN A 235 16.35 14.81 -1.66
N LEU A 236 16.00 13.81 -0.85
CA LEU A 236 16.33 12.41 -1.07
C LEU A 236 15.66 11.83 -2.33
N ILE A 237 14.40 12.22 -2.62
CA ILE A 237 13.71 11.80 -3.85
C ILE A 237 14.38 12.32 -5.13
N ARG A 238 15.23 13.36 -5.02
CA ARG A 238 16.00 13.93 -6.13
C ARG A 238 17.44 13.41 -6.17
N SER A 239 17.84 12.57 -5.21
CA SER A 239 19.18 12.01 -5.17
C SER A 239 19.35 10.97 -6.27
N SER A 240 20.29 11.21 -7.19
CA SER A 240 20.69 10.20 -8.18
C SER A 240 21.18 8.93 -7.51
N ARG A 241 21.83 9.03 -6.34
CA ARG A 241 22.30 7.86 -5.57
C ARG A 241 21.18 6.94 -5.09
N ILE A 242 19.96 7.46 -4.92
CA ILE A 242 18.79 6.66 -4.58
C ILE A 242 18.03 6.22 -5.84
N LEU A 243 17.80 7.16 -6.77
CA LEU A 243 17.10 6.89 -8.03
C LEU A 243 17.82 5.81 -8.85
N ASP A 244 19.14 5.89 -8.91
CA ASP A 244 20.00 4.94 -9.60
C ASP A 244 19.97 3.58 -8.94
N LEU A 245 19.30 3.32 -7.82
CA LEU A 245 19.12 1.98 -7.25
C LEU A 245 17.72 1.41 -7.52
N ALA A 246 16.77 2.29 -7.80
CA ALA A 246 15.38 1.92 -7.95
C ALA A 246 15.10 1.29 -9.32
N VAL A 247 14.34 0.18 -9.31
CA VAL A 247 13.68 -0.36 -10.51
C VAL A 247 12.21 0.05 -10.58
N GLY A 248 11.73 0.78 -9.57
CA GLY A 248 10.41 1.41 -9.57
C GLY A 248 10.04 2.01 -8.22
N THR A 249 8.94 2.72 -8.18
CA THR A 249 8.42 3.41 -6.99
C THR A 249 6.92 3.20 -6.88
N MET A 250 6.46 2.75 -5.71
CA MET A 250 5.05 2.77 -5.32
C MET A 250 4.77 4.01 -4.48
N PHE A 251 3.64 4.65 -4.75
CA PHE A 251 3.25 5.87 -4.02
C PHE A 251 1.97 5.64 -3.20
N ALA A 252 2.06 5.81 -1.89
CA ALA A 252 0.94 5.68 -0.97
C ALA A 252 0.29 7.05 -0.71
N SER A 253 -1.02 7.17 -0.96
CA SER A 253 -1.76 8.42 -0.80
C SER A 253 -2.98 8.28 0.12
N TYR A 254 -3.37 9.39 0.73
CA TYR A 254 -4.64 9.55 1.46
C TYR A 254 -5.84 9.76 0.56
N ASP A 255 -5.69 10.61 -0.45
CA ASP A 255 -6.77 11.08 -1.32
C ASP A 255 -6.27 11.27 -2.76
N ALA A 256 -7.21 11.62 -3.66
CA ALA A 256 -6.94 11.76 -5.08
C ALA A 256 -6.09 12.99 -5.43
N MET A 257 -6.23 14.11 -4.71
CA MET A 257 -5.43 15.31 -4.96
C MET A 257 -3.98 15.11 -4.51
N GLY A 258 -3.79 14.53 -3.32
CA GLY A 258 -2.49 14.12 -2.82
C GLY A 258 -1.81 13.11 -3.75
N ALA A 259 -2.58 12.19 -4.34
CA ALA A 259 -2.07 11.26 -5.34
C ALA A 259 -1.61 11.99 -6.60
N ALA A 260 -2.45 12.89 -7.15
CA ALA A 260 -2.13 13.70 -8.32
C ALA A 260 -0.84 14.51 -8.14
N ARG A 261 -0.76 15.28 -7.04
CA ARG A 261 0.42 16.11 -6.77
C ARG A 261 1.66 15.27 -6.50
N GLY A 262 1.54 14.21 -5.71
CA GLY A 262 2.67 13.36 -5.35
C GLY A 262 3.24 12.57 -6.53
N VAL A 263 2.38 12.06 -7.42
CA VAL A 263 2.84 11.43 -8.67
C VAL A 263 3.58 12.45 -9.53
N GLN A 264 3.03 13.66 -9.71
CA GLN A 264 3.71 14.70 -10.47
C GLN A 264 5.09 15.03 -9.88
N GLU A 265 5.17 15.22 -8.57
CA GLU A 265 6.42 15.52 -7.87
C GLU A 265 7.48 14.42 -8.07
N LEU A 266 7.05 13.14 -8.01
CA LEU A 266 7.94 11.99 -8.23
C LEU A 266 8.40 11.91 -9.69
N LEU A 267 7.51 12.13 -10.66
CA LEU A 267 7.87 12.16 -12.08
C LEU A 267 8.86 13.30 -12.38
N ASP A 268 8.63 14.49 -11.82
CA ASP A 268 9.53 15.65 -11.95
C ASP A 268 10.91 15.36 -11.33
N ALA A 269 10.96 14.57 -10.25
CA ALA A 269 12.19 14.11 -9.63
C ALA A 269 12.86 12.93 -10.37
N GLY A 270 12.26 12.41 -11.45
CA GLY A 270 12.84 11.33 -12.27
C GLY A 270 12.48 9.91 -11.84
N HIS A 271 11.51 9.74 -10.92
CA HIS A 271 11.07 8.42 -10.51
C HIS A 271 10.30 7.68 -11.60
N HIS A 272 10.36 6.36 -11.49
CA HIS A 272 9.56 5.43 -12.26
C HIS A 272 8.39 4.92 -11.41
N VAL A 273 7.28 5.68 -11.41
CA VAL A 273 6.09 5.35 -10.64
C VAL A 273 5.40 4.12 -11.25
N LEU A 274 5.26 3.05 -10.45
CA LEU A 274 4.63 1.79 -10.85
C LEU A 274 3.11 1.78 -10.61
N GLY A 275 2.65 2.61 -9.67
CA GLY A 275 1.25 2.67 -9.26
C GLY A 275 1.06 3.36 -7.92
N LEU A 276 -0.22 3.44 -7.55
CA LEU A 276 -0.71 4.03 -6.31
C LEU A 276 -1.14 2.94 -5.33
N SER A 277 -1.13 3.27 -4.04
CA SER A 277 -1.65 2.45 -2.94
C SER A 277 -2.04 3.39 -1.77
N GLY A 278 -2.30 2.84 -0.59
CA GLY A 278 -2.51 3.60 0.64
C GLY A 278 -3.98 3.74 1.06
N GLN A 279 -4.25 4.69 1.95
CA GLN A 279 -5.59 4.92 2.50
C GLN A 279 -6.64 5.28 1.41
N LEU A 280 -6.20 5.93 0.32
CA LEU A 280 -7.00 6.19 -0.88
C LEU A 280 -7.74 4.94 -1.38
N GLY A 281 -7.11 3.75 -1.29
CA GLY A 281 -7.68 2.50 -1.75
C GLY A 281 -8.98 2.09 -1.04
N ARG A 282 -9.34 2.76 0.07
CA ARG A 282 -10.58 2.53 0.82
C ARG A 282 -11.78 3.29 0.25
N ALA A 283 -11.56 4.24 -0.65
CA ALA A 283 -12.60 5.10 -1.22
C ALA A 283 -12.76 4.83 -2.73
N PRO A 284 -13.73 4.00 -3.18
CA PRO A 284 -13.86 3.64 -4.60
C PRO A 284 -14.02 4.84 -5.55
N LEU A 285 -14.67 5.92 -5.11
CA LEU A 285 -14.76 7.16 -5.90
C LEU A 285 -13.41 7.89 -5.95
N GLY A 286 -12.72 8.02 -4.82
CA GLY A 286 -11.38 8.60 -4.76
C GLY A 286 -10.37 7.82 -5.61
N VAL A 287 -10.47 6.49 -5.66
CA VAL A 287 -9.68 5.64 -6.56
C VAL A 287 -9.89 6.07 -8.02
N ARG A 288 -11.14 6.19 -8.48
CA ARG A 288 -11.43 6.60 -9.87
C ARG A 288 -10.90 8.00 -10.17
N GLU A 289 -11.06 8.93 -9.23
CA GLU A 289 -10.55 10.29 -9.35
C GLU A 289 -9.02 10.31 -9.45
N ALA A 290 -8.34 9.53 -8.61
CA ALA A 290 -6.88 9.44 -8.60
C ALA A 290 -6.35 8.80 -9.89
N GLU A 291 -6.94 7.69 -10.33
CA GLU A 291 -6.55 7.02 -11.58
C GLU A 291 -6.78 7.95 -12.79
N ALA A 292 -7.90 8.67 -12.83
CA ALA A 292 -8.19 9.64 -13.88
C ALA A 292 -7.22 10.84 -13.87
N ALA A 293 -6.86 11.34 -12.68
CA ALA A 293 -5.97 12.49 -12.55
C ALA A 293 -4.49 12.17 -12.78
N THR A 294 -4.05 10.95 -12.47
CA THR A 294 -2.63 10.54 -12.54
C THR A 294 -2.29 9.68 -13.73
N GLY A 295 -3.28 9.00 -14.33
CA GLY A 295 -3.05 7.92 -15.29
C GLY A 295 -2.42 6.65 -14.67
N MET A 296 -2.29 6.59 -13.33
CA MET A 296 -1.67 5.49 -12.60
C MET A 296 -2.73 4.63 -11.94
N ARG A 297 -2.61 3.30 -12.05
CA ARG A 297 -3.50 2.36 -11.36
C ARG A 297 -3.33 2.43 -9.85
N VAL A 298 -4.44 2.35 -9.12
CA VAL A 298 -4.44 2.10 -7.67
C VAL A 298 -4.51 0.60 -7.42
N TYR A 299 -3.54 0.09 -6.66
CA TYR A 299 -3.48 -1.30 -6.24
C TYR A 299 -3.91 -1.42 -4.79
N SER A 300 -4.75 -2.41 -4.51
CA SER A 300 -5.02 -2.84 -3.14
C SER A 300 -3.78 -3.55 -2.56
N PRO A 301 -3.63 -3.57 -1.21
CA PRO A 301 -2.59 -4.36 -0.55
C PRO A 301 -2.59 -5.83 -1.00
N TRP A 302 -3.77 -6.41 -1.21
CA TRP A 302 -3.94 -7.81 -1.61
C TRP A 302 -3.43 -8.09 -3.02
N GLU A 303 -3.72 -7.22 -3.99
CA GLU A 303 -3.18 -7.34 -5.36
C GLU A 303 -1.65 -7.26 -5.36
N ILE A 304 -1.07 -6.36 -4.55
CA ILE A 304 0.39 -6.26 -4.40
C ILE A 304 0.95 -7.55 -3.79
N GLN A 305 0.33 -8.07 -2.72
CA GLN A 305 0.72 -9.33 -2.07
C GLN A 305 0.61 -10.53 -3.00
N ASP A 306 -0.35 -10.52 -3.94
CA ASP A 306 -0.54 -11.55 -4.94
C ASP A 306 0.49 -11.46 -6.09
N GLY A 307 1.28 -10.38 -6.14
CA GLY A 307 2.35 -10.20 -7.11
C GLY A 307 1.96 -9.36 -8.33
N ALA A 308 0.92 -8.52 -8.23
CA ALA A 308 0.48 -7.67 -9.34
C ALA A 308 1.58 -6.73 -9.89
N LEU A 309 2.58 -6.38 -9.06
CA LEU A 309 3.72 -5.54 -9.47
C LEU A 309 4.85 -6.32 -10.15
N ILE A 310 4.89 -7.66 -10.03
CA ILE A 310 6.00 -8.49 -10.54
C ILE A 310 6.24 -8.26 -12.04
N PRO A 311 5.22 -8.25 -12.93
CA PRO A 311 5.45 -8.00 -14.35
C PRO A 311 6.13 -6.65 -14.64
N LEU A 312 5.71 -5.59 -13.96
CA LEU A 312 6.26 -4.25 -14.13
C LEU A 312 7.71 -4.18 -13.63
N VAL A 313 7.97 -4.75 -12.45
CA VAL A 313 9.31 -4.80 -11.86
C VAL A 313 10.28 -5.61 -12.72
N ARG A 314 9.83 -6.72 -13.32
CA ARG A 314 10.64 -7.54 -14.24
C ARG A 314 11.06 -6.79 -15.48
N GLU A 315 10.12 -6.10 -16.12
CA GLU A 315 10.37 -5.33 -17.34
C GLU A 315 11.45 -4.26 -17.07
N ARG A 316 11.33 -3.57 -15.94
CA ARG A 316 12.32 -2.59 -15.49
C ARG A 316 13.67 -3.21 -15.16
N ALA A 317 13.67 -4.35 -14.46
CA ALA A 317 14.89 -5.07 -14.15
C ALA A 317 15.61 -5.55 -15.42
N ALA A 318 14.86 -6.00 -16.44
CA ALA A 318 15.41 -6.42 -17.73
C ALA A 318 16.05 -5.25 -18.49
N ALA A 319 15.35 -4.11 -18.61
CA ALA A 319 15.88 -2.92 -19.28
C ALA A 319 17.18 -2.43 -18.60
N ARG A 320 17.22 -2.46 -17.27
CA ARG A 320 18.40 -2.07 -16.51
C ARG A 320 19.53 -3.09 -16.58
N LEU A 321 19.21 -4.38 -16.68
CA LEU A 321 20.19 -5.44 -16.89
C LEU A 321 20.90 -5.27 -18.23
N GLU A 322 20.18 -4.87 -19.29
CA GLU A 322 20.76 -4.56 -20.60
C GLU A 322 21.72 -3.37 -20.52
N GLN A 323 21.33 -2.28 -19.85
CA GLN A 323 22.18 -1.10 -19.64
C GLN A 323 23.48 -1.40 -18.89
N THR A 324 23.46 -2.39 -17.99
CA THR A 324 24.63 -2.81 -17.20
C THR A 324 25.45 -3.92 -17.86
N GLY A 325 25.18 -4.23 -19.14
CA GLY A 325 25.89 -5.28 -19.89
C GLY A 325 25.64 -6.69 -19.35
N GLY A 326 24.51 -6.91 -18.70
CA GLY A 326 24.06 -8.23 -18.25
C GLY A 326 24.80 -8.79 -17.04
N LYS A 327 25.63 -8.01 -16.33
CA LYS A 327 26.52 -8.54 -15.28
C LYS A 327 25.86 -8.71 -13.91
N ASN A 328 24.87 -7.89 -13.58
CA ASN A 328 24.27 -7.87 -12.24
C ASN A 328 23.38 -9.12 -12.00
N PRO A 329 23.73 -10.01 -11.04
CA PRO A 329 22.99 -11.24 -10.81
C PRO A 329 21.61 -11.01 -10.17
N CYS A 330 21.46 -9.99 -9.33
CA CYS A 330 20.19 -9.66 -8.69
C CYS A 330 19.16 -9.15 -9.71
N LEU A 331 19.59 -8.28 -10.64
CA LEU A 331 18.74 -7.85 -11.76
C LEU A 331 18.33 -9.01 -12.66
N ARG A 332 19.23 -9.98 -12.91
CA ARG A 332 18.90 -11.19 -13.67
C ARG A 332 17.85 -12.05 -12.98
N ASN A 333 18.00 -12.27 -11.67
CA ASN A 333 17.02 -13.00 -10.87
C ASN A 333 15.66 -12.29 -10.89
N LEU A 334 15.66 -10.97 -10.74
CA LEU A 334 14.44 -10.17 -10.72
C LEU A 334 13.75 -10.15 -12.08
N ALA A 335 14.48 -10.00 -13.18
CA ALA A 335 13.94 -10.07 -14.55
C ALA A 335 13.38 -11.47 -14.90
N GLY A 336 14.03 -12.52 -14.39
CA GLY A 336 13.65 -13.92 -14.58
C GLY A 336 12.55 -14.41 -13.64
N ALA A 337 12.14 -13.64 -12.62
CA ALA A 337 11.15 -14.07 -11.65
C ALA A 337 9.81 -14.36 -12.34
N VAL A 338 9.22 -15.53 -12.12
CA VAL A 338 7.91 -15.88 -12.69
C VAL A 338 6.95 -16.15 -11.55
N VAL A 339 5.74 -15.61 -11.61
CA VAL A 339 4.68 -16.02 -10.69
C VAL A 339 4.28 -17.45 -11.05
N PRO A 340 4.44 -18.45 -10.15
CA PRO A 340 4.09 -19.83 -10.46
C PRO A 340 2.63 -19.91 -10.92
N GLY A 341 2.36 -20.61 -12.03
CA GLY A 341 1.00 -20.76 -12.56
C GLY A 341 0.01 -21.49 -11.62
N THR A 342 0.51 -22.05 -10.51
CA THR A 342 -0.25 -22.72 -9.45
C THR A 342 -0.52 -21.83 -8.23
N MET A 343 0.06 -20.62 -8.16
CA MET A 343 -0.34 -19.65 -7.15
C MET A 343 -1.59 -18.94 -7.66
N ALA A 344 -2.67 -19.04 -6.89
CA ALA A 344 -3.83 -18.17 -7.04
C ALA A 344 -3.37 -16.71 -6.84
N LEU A 345 -2.92 -16.10 -7.95
CA LEU A 345 -3.09 -14.69 -8.19
C LEU A 345 -4.60 -14.45 -8.06
N GLY A 346 -5.02 -13.64 -7.10
CA GLY A 346 -6.27 -12.92 -7.27
C GLY A 346 -6.22 -12.32 -8.67
N ASN A 347 -7.06 -12.87 -9.54
CA ASN A 347 -7.16 -12.61 -10.97
C ASN A 347 -6.04 -13.21 -11.84
N LEU A 348 -6.12 -14.53 -12.09
CA LEU A 348 -5.69 -15.09 -13.37
C LEU A 348 -6.73 -16.02 -13.98
N LEU A 349 -7.38 -15.54 -15.03
CA LEU A 349 -7.66 -16.38 -16.20
C LEU A 349 -6.32 -16.95 -16.72
N PRO A 350 -6.23 -18.24 -17.07
CA PRO A 350 -5.03 -18.81 -17.65
C PRO A 350 -4.70 -18.19 -19.02
N LEU A 351 -3.39 -18.01 -19.26
CA LEU A 351 -2.67 -17.77 -20.52
C LEU A 351 -3.54 -17.64 -21.78
N LEU A 352 -3.65 -16.42 -22.31
CA LEU A 352 -3.95 -16.23 -23.74
C LEU A 352 -2.75 -16.76 -24.52
N GLY A 353 -2.98 -17.87 -25.24
CA GLY A 353 -2.07 -18.36 -26.27
C GLY A 353 -1.79 -17.27 -27.30
N SER A 354 -0.63 -17.36 -27.93
CA SER A 354 -0.17 -16.47 -28.99
C SER A 354 -1.24 -16.29 -30.09
N GLY A 355 -2.02 -15.22 -29.99
CA GLY A 355 -3.07 -14.89 -30.94
C GLY A 355 -3.67 -13.52 -30.64
N ARG A 356 -3.28 -12.53 -31.48
CA ARG A 356 -3.75 -11.14 -31.63
C ARG A 356 -3.98 -10.25 -30.38
N ALA A 357 -3.46 -9.04 -30.49
CA ALA A 357 -3.33 -8.05 -29.44
C ALA A 357 -4.66 -7.36 -29.07
N ILE A 358 -5.11 -7.57 -27.83
CA ILE A 358 -6.01 -6.63 -27.14
C ILE A 358 -5.21 -5.99 -26.00
N GLY A 359 -4.52 -4.89 -26.32
CA GLY A 359 -3.98 -3.92 -25.35
C GLY A 359 -3.02 -4.46 -24.24
N PRO A 360 -2.61 -3.59 -23.30
CA PRO A 360 -1.79 -3.99 -22.16
C PRO A 360 -2.54 -4.98 -21.25
N ARG A 361 -1.79 -5.91 -20.63
CA ARG A 361 -2.30 -7.04 -19.81
C ARG A 361 -3.29 -6.65 -18.69
N SER A 362 -3.31 -5.38 -18.26
CA SER A 362 -4.28 -4.81 -17.31
C SER A 362 -5.71 -4.75 -17.86
N ASN A 363 -5.89 -4.60 -19.17
CA ASN A 363 -7.21 -4.38 -19.79
C ASN A 363 -8.01 -5.69 -19.85
N ALA A 364 -7.34 -6.83 -20.03
CA ALA A 364 -7.99 -8.14 -20.09
C ALA A 364 -8.64 -8.54 -18.76
N ALA A 365 -7.97 -8.31 -17.63
CA ALA A 365 -8.51 -8.63 -16.30
C ALA A 365 -9.69 -7.71 -15.92
N THR A 366 -9.62 -6.43 -16.30
CA THR A 366 -10.74 -5.49 -16.13
C THR A 366 -11.92 -5.90 -17.01
N LEU A 367 -11.69 -6.22 -18.27
CA LEU A 367 -12.73 -6.70 -19.19
C LEU A 367 -13.37 -8.00 -18.70
N ALA A 368 -12.58 -8.96 -18.21
CA ALA A 368 -13.09 -10.21 -17.65
C ALA A 368 -14.05 -9.98 -16.47
N ARG A 369 -13.69 -9.09 -15.54
CA ARG A 369 -14.56 -8.70 -14.42
C ARG A 369 -15.82 -8.01 -14.91
N THR A 370 -15.72 -7.10 -15.88
CA THR A 370 -16.87 -6.42 -16.48
C THR A 370 -17.82 -7.42 -17.14
N VAL A 371 -17.31 -8.32 -17.99
CA VAL A 371 -18.10 -9.38 -18.66
C VAL A 371 -18.79 -10.27 -17.62
N LEU A 372 -18.07 -10.72 -16.60
CA LEU A 372 -18.66 -11.57 -15.56
C LEU A 372 -19.71 -10.83 -14.72
N THR A 373 -19.49 -9.53 -14.44
CA THR A 373 -20.46 -8.67 -13.75
C THR A 373 -21.75 -8.55 -14.55
N LEU A 374 -21.65 -8.23 -15.85
CA LEU A 374 -22.79 -8.08 -16.75
C LEU A 374 -23.56 -9.40 -16.92
N ALA A 375 -22.84 -10.52 -17.08
CA ALA A 375 -23.44 -11.85 -17.17
C ALA A 375 -24.17 -12.23 -15.87
N ALA A 376 -23.53 -12.04 -14.71
CA ALA A 376 -24.13 -12.33 -13.41
C ALA A 376 -25.37 -11.46 -13.15
N GLN A 377 -25.34 -10.17 -13.47
CA GLN A 377 -26.52 -9.31 -13.38
C GLN A 377 -27.64 -9.80 -14.30
N THR A 378 -27.34 -10.11 -15.56
CA THR A 378 -28.31 -10.65 -16.53
C THR A 378 -28.96 -11.93 -16.03
N VAL A 379 -28.17 -12.85 -15.48
CA VAL A 379 -28.66 -14.08 -14.87
C VAL A 379 -29.59 -13.77 -13.70
N MET A 380 -29.18 -12.90 -12.77
CA MET A 380 -30.02 -12.60 -11.62
C MET A 380 -31.35 -11.96 -12.00
N GLN A 381 -31.34 -11.11 -13.01
CA GLN A 381 -32.55 -10.53 -13.55
C GLN A 381 -33.45 -11.61 -14.17
N ALA A 382 -32.89 -12.63 -14.83
CA ALA A 382 -33.67 -13.69 -15.48
C ALA A 382 -34.28 -14.66 -14.45
N GLU A 383 -33.51 -15.02 -13.42
CA GLU A 383 -34.00 -15.85 -12.30
C GLU A 383 -35.12 -15.14 -11.51
N ALA A 384 -34.94 -13.85 -11.22
CA ALA A 384 -35.96 -13.04 -10.56
C ALA A 384 -37.25 -12.93 -11.38
N ASP A 385 -37.16 -12.79 -12.70
CA ASP A 385 -38.33 -12.81 -13.60
C ASP A 385 -39.04 -14.15 -13.59
N HIS A 386 -38.27 -15.24 -13.65
CA HIS A 386 -38.81 -16.58 -13.58
C HIS A 386 -39.60 -16.77 -12.27
N LEU A 387 -39.03 -16.37 -11.13
CA LEU A 387 -39.70 -16.45 -9.83
C LEU A 387 -40.95 -15.56 -9.78
N CYS A 388 -40.88 -14.33 -10.31
CA CYS A 388 -42.02 -13.43 -10.37
C CYS A 388 -43.09 -13.89 -11.37
N GLY A 389 -42.76 -14.77 -12.32
CA GLY A 389 -43.64 -15.26 -13.39
C GLY A 389 -43.87 -14.26 -14.53
N VAL A 390 -43.44 -13.01 -14.37
CA VAL A 390 -43.51 -11.94 -15.36
C VAL A 390 -42.31 -11.00 -15.19
N GLY A 391 -41.83 -10.43 -16.29
CA GLY A 391 -40.75 -9.44 -16.28
C GLY A 391 -41.14 -8.10 -15.64
N PRO A 392 -40.16 -7.26 -15.28
CA PRO A 392 -40.38 -5.94 -14.70
C PRO A 392 -41.26 -5.06 -15.61
N GLY A 393 -42.19 -4.31 -15.02
CA GLY A 393 -43.10 -3.41 -15.75
C GLY A 393 -44.29 -4.08 -16.47
N ASN A 394 -44.28 -5.40 -16.67
CA ASN A 394 -45.34 -6.11 -17.40
C ASN A 394 -46.55 -6.47 -16.52
N LYS A 395 -47.75 -6.00 -16.90
CA LYS A 395 -49.03 -6.26 -16.21
C LYS A 395 -49.66 -7.62 -16.60
N GLY A 396 -48.88 -8.69 -16.65
CA GLY A 396 -49.38 -10.03 -17.04
C GLY A 396 -50.11 -10.78 -15.91
N GLY A 397 -51.16 -11.53 -16.25
CA GLY A 397 -52.06 -12.23 -15.32
C GLY A 397 -51.52 -13.50 -14.61
N LYS A 398 -50.22 -13.80 -14.68
CA LYS A 398 -49.58 -14.97 -14.03
C LYS A 398 -48.45 -14.58 -13.06
N ARG A 399 -48.53 -13.41 -12.43
CA ARG A 399 -47.52 -12.92 -11.47
C ARG A 399 -47.60 -13.68 -10.14
N ARG A 400 -46.45 -14.15 -9.66
CA ARG A 400 -46.29 -14.93 -8.41
C ARG A 400 -45.59 -14.15 -7.30
N ASP A 401 -44.74 -13.18 -7.66
CA ASP A 401 -44.00 -12.32 -6.72
C ASP A 401 -43.78 -10.91 -7.31
N TRP A 402 -43.25 -9.98 -6.49
CA TRP A 402 -42.93 -8.60 -6.86
C TRP A 402 -41.50 -8.28 -6.45
N ARG A 403 -40.83 -7.46 -7.26
CA ARG A 403 -39.53 -6.88 -6.92
C ARG A 403 -39.70 -5.68 -6.02
N ASN A 404 -38.84 -5.54 -5.01
CA ASN A 404 -38.85 -4.47 -4.03
C ASN A 404 -37.45 -3.85 -3.88
N GLY A 405 -36.94 -3.29 -4.98
CA GLY A 405 -35.59 -2.72 -5.05
C GLY A 405 -34.48 -3.76 -5.21
N SER A 406 -33.26 -3.32 -4.98
CA SER A 406 -32.04 -4.14 -4.98
C SER A 406 -31.19 -3.83 -3.75
N HIS A 407 -30.17 -4.64 -3.53
CA HIS A 407 -29.12 -4.35 -2.57
C HIS A 407 -27.79 -4.85 -3.09
N LEU A 408 -26.71 -4.26 -2.57
CA LEU A 408 -25.36 -4.65 -2.93
C LEU A 408 -25.02 -6.00 -2.28
N VAL A 409 -24.45 -6.90 -3.08
CA VAL A 409 -23.86 -8.15 -2.62
C VAL A 409 -22.45 -8.24 -3.18
N GLU A 410 -21.50 -8.57 -2.33
CA GLU A 410 -20.12 -8.81 -2.71
C GLU A 410 -19.97 -10.29 -3.11
N TRP A 411 -19.60 -10.55 -4.35
CA TRP A 411 -19.26 -11.88 -4.82
C TRP A 411 -17.74 -12.01 -4.91
N PHE A 412 -17.17 -12.83 -4.01
CA PHE A 412 -15.74 -13.12 -4.00
C PHE A 412 -15.43 -14.25 -4.98
N THR A 413 -14.66 -13.93 -6.01
CA THR A 413 -14.29 -14.88 -7.07
C THR A 413 -12.78 -15.05 -7.17
N GLU A 414 -12.33 -16.06 -7.91
CA GLU A 414 -10.94 -16.20 -8.34
C GLU A 414 -10.41 -14.99 -9.15
N ILE A 415 -11.31 -14.22 -9.77
CA ILE A 415 -11.02 -12.96 -10.45
C ILE A 415 -11.41 -11.72 -9.63
N GLY A 416 -11.41 -11.86 -8.30
CA GLY A 416 -11.51 -10.75 -7.36
C GLY A 416 -12.95 -10.47 -6.93
N ARG A 417 -13.12 -9.37 -6.19
CA ARG A 417 -14.43 -8.95 -5.69
C ARG A 417 -15.27 -8.35 -6.82
N ILE A 418 -16.48 -8.86 -6.98
CA ILE A 418 -17.48 -8.35 -7.91
C ILE A 418 -18.69 -7.84 -7.12
N ASP A 419 -18.98 -6.56 -7.29
CA ASP A 419 -20.09 -5.90 -6.61
C ASP A 419 -21.36 -6.05 -7.47
N LEU A 420 -22.37 -6.77 -6.95
CA LEU A 420 -23.60 -7.11 -7.66
C LEU A 420 -24.82 -6.42 -7.06
N GLN A 421 -25.71 -5.93 -7.91
CA GLN A 421 -27.03 -5.42 -7.50
C GLN A 421 -28.05 -6.55 -7.45
N MET A 422 -28.18 -7.21 -6.30
CA MET A 422 -29.09 -8.34 -6.13
C MET A 422 -30.54 -7.88 -5.97
N PRO A 423 -31.47 -8.33 -6.83
CA PRO A 423 -32.89 -8.00 -6.70
C PRO A 423 -33.47 -8.49 -5.37
N ARG A 424 -34.29 -7.67 -4.73
CA ARG A 424 -35.12 -8.09 -3.59
C ARG A 424 -36.50 -8.49 -4.10
N LEU A 425 -36.98 -9.65 -3.68
CA LEU A 425 -38.36 -10.09 -3.93
C LEU A 425 -39.19 -9.90 -2.66
N LYS A 426 -40.49 -9.63 -2.82
CA LYS A 426 -41.39 -9.27 -1.72
C LYS A 426 -41.83 -10.49 -0.90
N LYS A 427 -42.04 -11.63 -1.55
CA LYS A 427 -42.52 -12.86 -0.89
C LYS A 427 -41.45 -13.93 -0.75
N SER A 428 -40.57 -14.08 -1.74
CA SER A 428 -39.57 -15.15 -1.79
C SER A 428 -38.19 -14.64 -1.43
N LYS A 429 -37.37 -15.47 -0.77
CA LYS A 429 -35.93 -15.20 -0.64
C LYS A 429 -35.26 -15.54 -1.98
N TYR A 430 -34.54 -14.59 -2.55
CA TYR A 430 -33.78 -14.79 -3.79
C TYR A 430 -32.29 -14.86 -3.47
N GLU A 431 -31.69 -16.01 -3.78
CA GLU A 431 -30.26 -16.27 -3.59
C GLU A 431 -29.73 -17.04 -4.81
N PRO A 432 -28.91 -16.40 -5.68
CA PRO A 432 -28.32 -17.07 -6.82
C PRO A 432 -27.24 -18.06 -6.37
N LYS A 433 -27.28 -19.26 -6.93
CA LYS A 433 -26.34 -20.34 -6.55
C LYS A 433 -24.89 -20.08 -6.93
N PHE A 434 -24.64 -19.24 -7.93
CA PHE A 434 -23.27 -18.95 -8.38
C PHE A 434 -22.51 -18.07 -7.38
N ILE A 435 -23.19 -17.26 -6.56
CA ILE A 435 -22.53 -16.40 -5.56
C ILE A 435 -21.86 -17.24 -4.46
N ALA A 436 -22.38 -18.43 -4.18
CA ALA A 436 -21.79 -19.36 -3.19
C ALA A 436 -20.50 -20.04 -3.69
N LYS A 437 -20.10 -19.81 -4.94
CA LYS A 437 -18.90 -20.41 -5.55
C LYS A 437 -17.87 -19.33 -5.84
N ALA A 438 -16.63 -19.59 -5.43
CA ALA A 438 -15.48 -18.75 -5.80
C ALA A 438 -14.98 -19.04 -7.22
N GLU A 439 -15.17 -20.28 -7.68
CA GLU A 439 -14.74 -20.76 -9.00
C GLU A 439 -15.51 -20.05 -10.12
N VAL A 440 -14.77 -19.47 -11.06
CA VAL A 440 -15.35 -18.82 -12.25
C VAL A 440 -15.27 -19.73 -13.46
N PRO A 441 -16.20 -19.62 -14.43
CA PRO A 441 -16.12 -20.34 -15.71
C PRO A 441 -14.99 -19.79 -16.59
N ALA A 442 -13.73 -20.04 -16.20
CA ALA A 442 -12.55 -19.42 -16.79
C ALA A 442 -12.41 -19.75 -18.28
N ASP A 443 -12.72 -20.98 -18.69
CA ASP A 443 -12.75 -21.41 -20.10
C ASP A 443 -13.75 -20.59 -20.94
N ARG A 444 -14.92 -20.27 -20.37
CA ARG A 444 -15.98 -19.49 -21.05
C ARG A 444 -15.64 -18.01 -21.14
N LEU A 445 -15.10 -17.47 -20.05
CA LEU A 445 -14.61 -16.09 -20.04
C LEU A 445 -13.46 -15.91 -21.03
N GLN A 446 -12.52 -16.87 -21.09
CA GLN A 446 -11.42 -16.85 -22.05
C GLN A 446 -11.93 -16.87 -23.49
N ALA A 447 -12.93 -17.71 -23.80
CA ALA A 447 -13.53 -17.75 -25.12
C ALA A 447 -14.06 -16.37 -25.54
N ILE A 448 -14.82 -15.68 -24.68
CA ILE A 448 -15.34 -14.33 -24.97
C ILE A 448 -14.21 -13.33 -25.23
N LEU A 449 -13.12 -13.40 -24.45
CA LEU A 449 -11.99 -12.47 -24.58
C LEU A 449 -11.14 -12.71 -25.84
N ALA A 450 -11.17 -13.92 -26.39
CA ALA A 450 -10.38 -14.32 -27.56
C ALA A 450 -11.16 -14.28 -28.88
N THR A 451 -12.46 -13.95 -28.83
CA THR A 451 -13.41 -14.10 -29.93
C THR A 451 -13.58 -12.78 -30.71
N ASP A 452 -13.58 -12.86 -32.04
CA ASP A 452 -14.02 -11.75 -32.92
C ASP A 452 -15.55 -11.58 -32.86
N THR A 453 -16.09 -10.44 -33.30
CA THR A 453 -17.52 -10.07 -33.14
C THR A 453 -18.53 -11.13 -33.63
N ASP A 454 -18.14 -11.96 -34.59
CA ASP A 454 -19.01 -12.96 -35.21
C ASP A 454 -19.24 -14.21 -34.34
N GLU A 455 -18.30 -14.59 -33.45
CA GLU A 455 -18.46 -15.77 -32.57
C GLU A 455 -18.92 -15.40 -31.15
N LEU A 456 -18.97 -14.09 -30.84
CA LEU A 456 -19.32 -13.55 -29.52
C LEU A 456 -20.69 -14.03 -29.00
N PRO A 457 -21.77 -14.10 -29.82
CA PRO A 457 -23.07 -14.56 -29.35
C PRO A 457 -23.06 -16.00 -28.80
N ALA A 458 -22.26 -16.89 -29.41
CA ALA A 458 -22.14 -18.28 -28.98
C ALA A 458 -21.38 -18.39 -27.66
N ALA A 459 -20.28 -17.63 -27.53
CA ALA A 459 -19.46 -17.59 -26.31
C ALA A 459 -20.25 -17.02 -25.10
N VAL A 460 -21.02 -15.94 -25.30
CA VAL A 460 -21.89 -15.36 -24.26
C VAL A 460 -22.97 -16.35 -23.81
N THR A 461 -23.58 -17.07 -24.76
CA THR A 461 -24.60 -18.08 -24.43
C THR A 461 -24.02 -19.24 -23.59
N ALA A 462 -22.79 -19.66 -23.90
CA ALA A 462 -22.09 -20.68 -23.13
C ALA A 462 -21.75 -20.21 -21.71
N LEU A 463 -21.33 -18.95 -21.55
CA LEU A 463 -21.10 -18.35 -20.22
C LEU A 463 -22.39 -18.31 -19.39
N LEU A 464 -23.49 -17.81 -19.94
CA LEU A 464 -24.78 -17.75 -19.22
C LEU A 464 -25.25 -19.13 -18.74
N SER A 465 -25.08 -20.15 -19.59
CA SER A 465 -25.45 -21.54 -19.28
C SER A 465 -24.62 -22.15 -18.15
N SER A 466 -23.40 -21.64 -17.91
CA SER A 466 -22.57 -22.08 -16.79
C SER A 466 -22.99 -21.47 -15.45
N LEU A 467 -23.62 -20.29 -15.48
CA LEU A 467 -24.04 -19.54 -14.29
C LEU A 467 -25.46 -19.90 -13.83
N THR A 468 -26.35 -20.28 -14.75
CA THR A 468 -27.74 -20.62 -14.42
C THR A 468 -28.33 -21.73 -15.28
N ARG A 469 -29.33 -22.43 -14.72
CA ARG A 469 -30.22 -23.33 -15.46
C ARG A 469 -31.49 -22.63 -15.95
N THR A 470 -31.73 -21.40 -15.52
CA THR A 470 -32.90 -20.61 -15.93
C THR A 470 -32.70 -20.10 -17.35
N ARG A 471 -33.71 -20.29 -18.20
CA ARG A 471 -33.66 -19.81 -19.58
C ARG A 471 -33.62 -18.27 -19.61
N VAL A 472 -32.57 -17.72 -20.20
CA VAL A 472 -32.46 -16.28 -20.50
C VAL A 472 -33.14 -16.00 -21.84
N SER A 473 -33.89 -14.89 -21.95
CA SER A 473 -34.62 -14.55 -23.17
C SER A 473 -33.66 -14.03 -24.27
N SER A 474 -34.00 -14.26 -25.54
CA SER A 474 -33.18 -13.82 -26.68
C SER A 474 -32.93 -12.31 -26.67
N GLN A 475 -33.89 -11.51 -26.22
CA GLN A 475 -33.73 -10.07 -26.05
C GLN A 475 -32.58 -9.73 -25.09
N ARG A 476 -32.56 -10.35 -23.90
CA ARG A 476 -31.51 -10.07 -22.89
C ARG A 476 -30.14 -10.57 -23.29
N VAL A 477 -30.08 -11.67 -24.04
CA VAL A 477 -28.83 -12.13 -24.63
C VAL A 477 -28.30 -11.10 -25.63
N GLY A 478 -29.18 -10.52 -26.46
CA GLY A 478 -28.82 -9.44 -27.38
C GLY A 478 -28.36 -8.15 -26.68
N ASP A 479 -29.06 -7.74 -25.61
CA ASP A 479 -28.69 -6.58 -24.80
C ASP A 479 -27.29 -6.79 -24.17
N LEU A 480 -27.05 -7.98 -23.57
CA LEU A 480 -25.76 -8.34 -22.98
C LEU A 480 -24.61 -8.35 -24.01
N ILE A 481 -24.86 -8.84 -25.23
CA ILE A 481 -23.85 -8.83 -26.30
C ILE A 481 -23.49 -7.40 -26.67
N THR A 482 -24.47 -6.50 -26.74
CA THR A 482 -24.25 -5.07 -26.99
C THR A 482 -23.38 -4.45 -25.89
N ASP A 483 -23.75 -4.65 -24.62
CA ASP A 483 -23.02 -4.11 -23.46
C ASP A 483 -21.57 -4.62 -23.42
N ILE A 484 -21.34 -5.91 -23.72
CA ILE A 484 -19.99 -6.50 -23.78
C ILE A 484 -19.20 -5.89 -24.95
N THR A 485 -19.83 -5.70 -26.11
CA THR A 485 -19.18 -5.11 -27.28
C THR A 485 -18.74 -3.67 -27.01
N GLU A 486 -19.59 -2.87 -26.35
CA GLU A 486 -19.26 -1.51 -25.92
C GLU A 486 -18.12 -1.50 -24.89
N ALA A 487 -18.15 -2.43 -23.92
CA ALA A 487 -17.08 -2.58 -22.94
C ALA A 487 -15.72 -2.92 -23.60
N ILE A 488 -15.72 -3.80 -24.61
CA ILE A 488 -14.52 -4.13 -25.40
C ILE A 488 -14.02 -2.89 -26.15
N ALA A 489 -14.91 -2.17 -26.83
CA ALA A 489 -14.55 -0.98 -27.61
C ALA A 489 -13.98 0.16 -26.73
N SER A 490 -14.51 0.34 -25.51
CA SER A 490 -14.05 1.36 -24.56
C SER A 490 -12.63 1.14 -24.01
N LEU A 491 -12.12 -0.10 -24.10
CA LEU A 491 -10.80 -0.51 -23.59
C LEU A 491 -9.74 -0.63 -24.69
N ALA A 492 -10.12 -0.42 -25.96
CA ALA A 492 -9.19 -0.34 -27.08
C ALA A 492 -8.46 1.03 -27.07
N PRO A 493 -7.14 1.07 -27.33
CA PRO A 493 -6.43 2.35 -27.43
C PRO A 493 -7.04 3.19 -28.57
N PRO A 494 -7.16 4.53 -28.41
CA PRO A 494 -7.59 5.38 -29.49
C PRO A 494 -6.63 5.22 -30.67
N ALA A 495 -7.17 5.14 -31.89
CA ALA A 495 -6.38 5.15 -33.10
C ALA A 495 -5.47 6.39 -33.10
N LEU A 496 -4.16 6.17 -33.11
CA LEU A 496 -3.14 7.21 -33.22
C LEU A 496 -3.37 8.01 -34.51
N GLY A 497 -4.02 9.16 -34.38
CA GLY A 497 -4.38 9.99 -35.52
C GLY A 497 -5.21 11.22 -35.16
N VAL A 498 -4.86 11.96 -34.12
CA VAL A 498 -5.38 13.32 -33.92
C VAL A 498 -4.24 14.24 -33.47
N GLN A 499 -3.92 15.22 -34.31
CA GLN A 499 -3.04 16.34 -33.95
C GLN A 499 -3.67 17.10 -32.78
N ILE A 500 -2.90 17.29 -31.71
CA ILE A 500 -3.32 18.11 -30.57
C ILE A 500 -3.28 19.57 -31.02
N SER A 501 -4.40 20.10 -31.48
CA SER A 501 -4.66 21.54 -31.46
C SER A 501 -5.07 21.93 -30.04
N SER A 502 -4.27 22.79 -29.42
CA SER A 502 -4.50 23.41 -28.11
C SER A 502 -5.92 23.97 -27.94
N PRO A 503 -6.64 23.71 -26.83
CA PRO A 503 -7.95 24.29 -26.62
C PRO A 503 -7.84 25.68 -25.98
N SER A 504 -8.19 26.70 -26.76
CA SER A 504 -8.63 28.00 -26.27
C SER A 504 -10.16 27.98 -26.11
N ALA A 505 -10.68 27.74 -24.90
CA ALA A 505 -11.97 28.24 -24.38
C ALA A 505 -12.35 27.55 -23.04
N PRO A 506 -13.06 28.23 -22.14
CA PRO A 506 -13.27 27.78 -20.76
C PRO A 506 -14.37 26.72 -20.64
N VAL A 507 -14.15 25.75 -19.75
CA VAL A 507 -15.10 24.68 -19.43
C VAL A 507 -16.25 25.25 -18.57
N SER A 508 -17.47 24.94 -18.99
CA SER A 508 -18.74 25.26 -18.34
C SER A 508 -18.85 24.66 -16.93
N LEU A 509 -19.17 25.51 -15.95
CA LEU A 509 -19.46 25.14 -14.56
C LEU A 509 -20.85 24.45 -14.46
N TRP A 510 -20.90 23.25 -13.89
CA TRP A 510 -22.17 22.66 -13.43
C TRP A 510 -22.63 23.29 -12.11
N PRO A 511 -23.95 23.36 -11.84
CA PRO A 511 -24.51 24.21 -10.79
C PRO A 511 -24.40 23.58 -9.40
N ILE A 512 -23.91 24.38 -8.45
CA ILE A 512 -23.89 24.08 -7.01
C ILE A 512 -25.32 24.20 -6.45
N PRO A 513 -25.84 23.22 -5.70
CA PRO A 513 -27.07 23.40 -4.94
C PRO A 513 -26.82 24.35 -3.75
N ARG A 514 -27.62 25.41 -3.64
CA ARG A 514 -27.58 26.35 -2.51
C ARG A 514 -28.10 25.67 -1.23
N SER A 515 -27.27 25.60 -0.18
CA SER A 515 -27.71 25.26 1.17
C SER A 515 -28.00 26.52 1.99
N SER A 516 -29.15 26.56 2.67
CA SER A 516 -29.46 27.51 3.75
C SER A 516 -28.96 26.96 5.09
N PRO A 517 -28.58 27.80 6.07
CA PRO A 517 -27.95 27.33 7.30
C PRO A 517 -28.99 26.92 8.35
N ALA A 518 -28.81 25.76 8.95
CA ALA A 518 -29.46 25.39 10.20
C ALA A 518 -28.41 24.82 11.16
N SER A 519 -28.38 25.41 12.34
CA SER A 519 -27.59 25.04 13.52
C SER A 519 -27.95 23.65 14.03
N ALA A 520 -26.96 22.85 14.42
CA ALA A 520 -27.12 21.80 15.41
C ALA A 520 -25.79 21.54 16.14
N THR A 521 -25.87 21.67 17.47
CA THR A 521 -24.89 21.28 18.49
C THR A 521 -25.07 19.80 18.88
N ALA A 522 -23.96 19.05 19.02
CA ALA A 522 -23.78 17.85 19.86
C ALA A 522 -22.27 17.48 19.80
N THR A 523 -21.44 17.62 20.84
CA THR A 523 -21.21 16.81 22.07
C THR A 523 -20.78 15.35 21.84
N GLU A 524 -19.53 15.11 22.24
CA GLU A 524 -18.93 13.93 22.89
C GLU A 524 -18.68 12.60 22.15
N ASP A 525 -17.50 12.06 22.51
CA ASP A 525 -16.98 10.69 22.44
C ASP A 525 -16.47 10.12 21.10
N ASP A 526 -15.14 10.18 20.93
CA ASP A 526 -14.37 9.13 20.24
C ASP A 526 -12.90 9.11 20.75
N GLU A 527 -12.72 8.61 21.97
CA GLU A 527 -11.42 8.14 22.47
C GLU A 527 -11.10 6.75 21.87
N LEU A 528 -9.81 6.48 21.67
CA LEU A 528 -9.18 5.17 21.38
C LEU A 528 -9.27 4.61 19.95
N ARG A 529 -8.45 5.10 19.01
CA ARG A 529 -7.94 4.27 17.89
C ARG A 529 -6.57 4.73 17.38
N GLU A 530 -5.50 4.22 17.98
CA GLU A 530 -4.18 4.22 17.31
C GLU A 530 -3.25 3.07 17.74
N ALA A 531 -3.78 1.99 18.33
CA ALA A 531 -3.00 0.82 18.71
C ALA A 531 -3.45 -0.51 18.06
N ASP A 532 -4.44 -0.51 17.16
CA ASP A 532 -5.09 -1.77 16.70
C ASP A 532 -5.21 -1.93 15.18
N LEU A 533 -4.39 -1.20 14.41
CA LEU A 533 -4.39 -1.32 12.94
C LEU A 533 -3.66 -2.58 12.42
N SER A 534 -3.06 -3.40 13.30
CA SER A 534 -2.52 -4.72 12.94
C SER A 534 -3.52 -5.86 13.17
N GLU A 535 -4.43 -5.78 14.16
CA GLU A 535 -5.39 -6.88 14.43
C GLU A 535 -6.64 -6.81 13.55
N SER A 536 -7.15 -5.62 13.20
CA SER A 536 -8.37 -5.50 12.38
C SER A 536 -8.24 -5.93 10.90
N LEU A 537 -7.01 -6.19 10.42
CA LEU A 537 -6.76 -6.68 9.07
C LEU A 537 -6.83 -8.22 8.95
N LEU A 538 -6.78 -8.95 10.07
CA LEU A 538 -6.76 -10.42 10.08
C LEU A 538 -8.12 -11.08 10.37
N GLU A 539 -9.08 -10.35 10.95
CA GLU A 539 -10.36 -10.95 11.42
C GLU A 539 -11.44 -11.15 10.35
N ARG A 540 -11.27 -10.69 9.10
CA ARG A 540 -12.30 -10.82 8.05
C ARG A 540 -12.14 -12.05 7.15
N ARG A 541 -11.66 -13.16 7.70
CA ARG A 541 -11.67 -14.48 7.04
C ARG A 541 -12.65 -15.47 7.66
N SER A 542 -13.35 -15.09 8.72
CA SER A 542 -14.26 -15.96 9.48
C SER A 542 -15.70 -15.42 9.55
N ALA A 543 -16.21 -14.86 8.46
CA ALA A 543 -17.64 -14.64 8.25
C ALA A 543 -18.02 -14.87 6.78
#